data_AF-A0AAE1DG39-F1
#
_entry.id   AF-A0AAE1DG39-F1
#
_cell.length_a   1.000
_cell.length_b   1.000
_cell.length_c   1.000
_cell.angle_alpha   90.00
_cell.angle_beta   90.00
_cell.angle_gamma   90.00
#
_symmetry.space_group_name_H-M   'P 1'
#
loop_
_entity.id
_entity.type
_entity.pdbx_description
1 polymer ?
#
loop_
_entity_poly.entity_id
_entity_poly.type
_entity_poly.pdbx_seq_one_letter_code
_entity_poly.pdbx_strand_id
1 'polypeptide(L)'
;MYGRKVRGPVDIIADICKGTSDRSEEYLFVHEYVNNLRRTISESCQLAAENARMELERHLSTANRNRAYREFSRGDKVLILLPKDGNNLFMTYQGPYHILAPMGEQQLPLSSG
;
A
#
# COMPACT_ATOMS: atom_id res chain seq x y z
N MET A 1 -15.42 24.89 26.55
CA MET A 1 -16.50 25.32 25.63
C MET A 1 -15.84 25.84 24.34
N TYR A 2 -15.66 24.98 23.34
CA TYR A 2 -15.07 25.37 22.05
C TYR A 2 -16.22 25.56 21.05
N GLY A 3 -16.78 26.78 21.00
CA GLY A 3 -18.05 27.08 20.31
C GLY A 3 -17.95 28.10 19.17
N ARG A 4 -16.75 28.60 18.84
CA ARG A 4 -16.58 29.45 17.64
C ARG A 4 -16.17 28.58 16.47
N LYS A 5 -17.02 28.51 15.44
CA LYS A 5 -16.64 27.98 14.13
C LYS A 5 -15.55 28.89 13.59
N VAL A 6 -14.30 28.42 13.59
CA VAL A 6 -13.18 29.17 13.03
C VAL A 6 -13.44 29.37 11.54
N ARG A 7 -13.32 30.62 11.07
CA ARG A 7 -13.54 30.98 9.67
C ARG A 7 -12.52 30.20 8.84
N GLY A 8 -13.01 29.29 8.01
CA GLY A 8 -12.14 28.44 7.19
C GLY A 8 -11.63 29.17 5.94
N PRO A 9 -10.61 28.63 5.27
CA PRO A 9 -10.15 29.15 3.97
C PRO A 9 -11.26 29.24 2.91
N VAL A 10 -12.26 28.34 2.98
CA VAL A 10 -13.41 28.32 2.06
C VAL A 10 -14.41 29.44 2.37
N ASP A 11 -14.66 29.72 3.66
CA ASP A 11 -15.53 30.82 4.08
C ASP A 11 -14.93 32.16 3.63
N ILE A 12 -13.60 32.28 3.71
CA ILE A 12 -12.83 33.41 3.20
C ILE A 12 -13.04 33.62 1.69
N ILE A 13 -12.91 32.57 0.88
CA ILE A 13 -13.11 32.65 -0.59
C ILE A 13 -14.56 33.06 -0.91
N ALA A 14 -15.53 32.48 -0.20
CA ALA A 14 -16.95 32.79 -0.40
C ALA A 14 -17.26 34.28 -0.14
N ASP A 15 -16.61 34.88 0.85
CA ASP A 15 -16.80 36.29 1.21
C ASP A 15 -16.10 37.25 0.22
N ILE A 16 -14.96 36.85 -0.37
CA ILE A 16 -14.31 37.59 -1.47
C ILE A 16 -15.21 37.60 -2.71
N CYS A 17 -15.77 36.45 -3.09
CA CYS A 17 -16.69 36.37 -4.22
C CYS A 17 -17.96 37.21 -4.03
N LYS A 18 -18.39 37.41 -2.78
CA LYS A 18 -19.55 38.25 -2.43
C LYS A 18 -19.19 39.73 -2.26
N GLY A 19 -17.92 40.12 -2.38
CA GLY A 19 -17.45 41.50 -2.27
C GLY A 19 -17.58 42.10 -0.87
N THR A 20 -17.81 41.28 0.16
CA THR A 20 -18.07 41.70 1.54
C THR A 20 -16.81 41.84 2.41
N SER A 21 -15.63 41.54 1.86
CA SER A 21 -14.36 41.56 2.59
C SER A 21 -13.41 42.63 2.09
N ASP A 22 -12.85 43.43 3.00
CA ASP A 22 -11.70 44.28 2.75
C ASP A 22 -10.45 43.40 2.54
N ARG A 23 -9.63 43.68 1.53
CA ARG A 23 -8.47 42.85 1.13
C ARG A 23 -7.33 43.00 2.15
N SER A 24 -7.43 42.35 3.30
CA SER A 24 -6.37 42.34 4.31
C SER A 24 -5.19 41.40 3.94
N GLU A 25 -4.04 41.60 4.58
CA GLU A 25 -2.83 40.78 4.39
C GLU A 25 -3.02 39.30 4.79
N GLU A 26 -3.97 39.02 5.69
CA GLU A 26 -4.31 37.67 6.15
C GLU A 26 -4.79 36.76 5.00
N TYR A 27 -5.45 37.35 3.99
CA TYR A 27 -5.97 36.62 2.83
C TYR A 27 -4.84 36.10 1.91
N LEU A 28 -3.79 36.89 1.72
CA LEU A 28 -2.63 36.50 0.91
C LEU A 28 -1.88 35.33 1.58
N PHE A 29 -1.71 35.42 2.90
CA PHE A 29 -1.04 34.39 3.69
C PHE A 29 -1.76 33.03 3.64
N VAL A 30 -3.09 33.01 3.74
CA VAL A 30 -3.86 31.76 3.68
C VAL A 30 -3.76 31.11 2.29
N HIS A 31 -3.84 31.89 1.21
CA HIS A 31 -3.69 31.38 -0.16
C HIS A 31 -2.30 30.78 -0.39
N GLU A 32 -1.25 31.49 0.04
CA GLU A 32 0.13 31.01 -0.05
C GLU A 32 0.33 29.73 0.76
N TYR A 33 -0.21 29.66 1.98
CA TYR A 33 -0.15 28.47 2.82
C TYR A 33 -0.83 27.25 2.16
N VAL A 34 -2.05 27.41 1.63
CA VAL A 34 -2.79 26.31 0.97
C VAL A 34 -2.05 25.81 -0.28
N ASN A 35 -1.46 26.71 -1.05
CA ASN A 35 -0.67 26.33 -2.23
C ASN A 35 0.62 25.61 -1.86
N ASN A 36 1.34 26.09 -0.84
CA ASN A 36 2.51 25.41 -0.32
C ASN A 36 2.17 24.02 0.21
N LEU A 37 1.07 23.90 0.97
CA LEU A 37 0.61 22.61 1.49
C LEU A 37 0.30 21.61 0.37
N ARG A 38 -0.42 22.04 -0.67
CA ARG A 38 -0.72 21.20 -1.84
C ARG A 38 0.56 20.74 -2.53
N ARG A 39 1.52 21.65 -2.72
CA ARG A 39 2.82 21.33 -3.31
C ARG A 39 3.56 20.29 -2.49
N THR A 40 3.68 20.50 -1.17
CA THR A 40 4.37 19.58 -0.26
C THR A 40 3.74 18.19 -0.25
N ILE A 41 2.40 18.09 -0.25
CA ILE A 41 1.71 16.80 -0.33
C ILE A 41 1.98 16.12 -1.67
N SER A 42 1.92 16.86 -2.77
CA SER A 42 2.19 16.30 -4.09
C SER A 42 3.63 15.79 -4.20
N GLU A 43 4.60 16.56 -3.72
CA GLU A 43 6.02 16.19 -3.71
C GLU A 43 6.27 14.96 -2.82
N SER A 44 5.67 14.92 -1.63
CA SER A 44 5.85 13.80 -0.70
C SER A 44 5.22 12.51 -1.23
N CYS A 45 4.04 12.60 -1.86
CA CYS A 45 3.40 11.45 -2.51
C CYS A 45 4.26 10.91 -3.68
N GLN A 46 4.85 11.79 -4.49
CA GLN A 46 5.75 11.37 -5.57
C GLN A 46 7.00 10.65 -5.03
N LEU A 47 7.63 11.20 -3.99
CA LEU A 47 8.79 10.57 -3.35
C LEU A 47 8.43 9.22 -2.72
N ALA A 48 7.29 9.13 -2.05
CA ALA A 48 6.81 7.88 -1.46
C ALA A 48 6.57 6.82 -2.54
N ALA A 49 5.95 7.19 -3.67
CA ALA A 49 5.69 6.28 -4.77
C ALA A 49 6.98 5.75 -5.41
N GLU A 50 7.98 6.61 -5.63
CA GLU A 50 9.25 6.19 -6.22
C GLU A 50 10.04 5.27 -5.26
N ASN A 51 10.10 5.63 -3.98
CA ASN A 51 10.74 4.77 -2.97
C ASN A 51 10.05 3.41 -2.88
N ALA A 52 8.71 3.38 -2.87
CA ALA A 52 7.96 2.12 -2.85
C ALA A 52 8.27 1.25 -4.09
N ARG A 53 8.38 1.86 -5.27
CA ARG A 53 8.75 1.16 -6.51
C ARG A 53 10.16 0.59 -6.43
N MET A 54 11.14 1.39 -6.00
CA MET A 54 12.53 0.96 -5.85
C MET A 54 12.67 -0.19 -4.85
N GLU A 55 12.00 -0.11 -3.70
CA GLU A 55 12.04 -1.19 -2.72
C GLU A 55 11.35 -2.45 -3.22
N LEU A 56 10.22 -2.32 -3.93
CA LEU A 56 9.56 -3.46 -4.56
C LEU A 56 10.49 -4.18 -5.55
N GLU A 57 11.18 -3.44 -6.41
CA GLU A 57 12.15 -4.01 -7.36
C GLU A 57 13.31 -4.74 -6.64
N ARG A 58 13.83 -4.16 -5.54
CA ARG A 58 14.86 -4.79 -4.69
C ARG A 58 14.35 -6.07 -4.02
N HIS A 59 13.15 -6.04 -3.47
CA HIS A 59 12.53 -7.21 -2.84
C HIS A 59 12.28 -8.32 -3.86
N LEU A 60 11.75 -8.00 -5.05
CA LEU A 60 11.51 -8.96 -6.11
C LEU A 60 12.81 -9.60 -6.61
N SER A 61 13.86 -8.80 -6.84
CA SER A 61 15.15 -9.33 -7.27
C SER A 61 15.76 -10.29 -6.24
N THR A 62 15.67 -9.95 -4.95
CA THR A 62 16.17 -10.79 -3.85
C THR A 62 15.33 -12.06 -3.68
N ALA A 63 13.99 -11.94 -3.73
CA ALA A 63 13.08 -13.07 -3.64
C ALA A 63 13.21 -14.04 -4.82
N ASN A 64 13.37 -13.52 -6.04
CA ASN A 64 13.52 -14.33 -7.24
C ASN A 64 14.90 -15.01 -7.34
N ARG A 65 15.96 -14.41 -6.79
CA ARG A 65 17.33 -14.94 -6.88
C ARG A 65 17.48 -16.37 -6.36
N ASN A 66 16.77 -16.73 -5.30
CA ASN A 66 16.81 -18.08 -4.71
C ASN A 66 15.57 -18.92 -5.05
N ARG A 67 14.74 -18.46 -5.98
CA ARG A 67 13.53 -19.16 -6.40
C ARG A 67 13.91 -20.23 -7.41
N ALA A 68 14.41 -21.36 -6.91
CA ALA A 68 14.52 -22.56 -7.74
C ALA A 68 13.11 -22.97 -8.16
N TYR A 69 12.86 -23.04 -9.46
CA TYR A 69 11.63 -23.62 -10.00
C TYR A 69 11.67 -25.12 -9.69
N ARG A 70 11.00 -25.51 -8.60
CA ARG A 70 10.98 -26.90 -8.15
C ARG A 70 9.89 -27.62 -8.93
N GLU A 71 10.29 -28.29 -10.01
CA GLU A 71 9.43 -29.23 -10.69
C GLU A 71 9.35 -30.53 -9.90
N PHE A 72 8.14 -31.04 -9.77
CA PHE A 72 7.85 -32.25 -9.03
C PHE A 72 7.50 -33.38 -10.00
N SER A 73 8.20 -34.51 -9.88
CA SER A 73 7.97 -35.67 -10.73
C SER A 73 7.06 -36.69 -10.05
N ARG A 74 6.36 -37.49 -10.86
CA ARG A 74 5.53 -38.59 -10.36
C ARG A 74 6.40 -39.57 -9.57
N GLY A 75 6.02 -39.86 -8.33
CA GLY A 75 6.76 -40.73 -7.42
C GLY A 75 7.67 -40.02 -6.41
N ASP A 76 7.93 -38.72 -6.56
CA ASP A 76 8.72 -37.95 -5.60
C ASP A 76 8.06 -37.94 -4.21
N LYS A 77 8.91 -37.99 -3.17
CA LYS A 77 8.48 -37.90 -1.77
C LYS A 77 8.50 -36.44 -1.32
N VAL A 78 7.35 -35.91 -0.94
CA VAL A 78 7.21 -34.53 -0.48
C VAL A 78 6.60 -34.43 0.91
N LEU A 79 6.90 -33.32 1.58
CA LEU A 79 6.30 -32.94 2.86
C LEU A 79 5.30 -31.82 2.61
N ILE A 80 4.13 -31.91 3.22
CA ILE A 80 3.10 -30.89 3.16
C ILE A 80 3.13 -30.12 4.48
N LEU A 81 3.12 -28.80 4.37
CA LEU A 81 3.16 -27.90 5.50
C LEU A 81 1.74 -27.47 5.83
N LEU A 82 1.18 -27.99 6.92
CA LEU A 82 -0.21 -27.76 7.32
C LEU A 82 -0.27 -27.03 8.67
N PRO A 83 -1.25 -26.14 8.88
CA PRO A 83 -1.52 -25.60 10.19
C PRO A 83 -1.99 -26.73 11.12
N LYS A 84 -1.50 -26.73 12.35
CA LYS A 84 -1.94 -27.68 13.38
C LYS A 84 -3.34 -27.30 13.83
N ASP A 85 -4.21 -28.30 13.99
CA ASP A 85 -5.63 -28.14 14.26
C ASP A 85 -5.93 -26.99 15.24
N GLY A 86 -6.59 -25.94 14.74
CA GLY A 86 -7.07 -24.81 15.53
C GLY A 86 -6.09 -23.65 15.78
N ASN A 87 -4.83 -23.72 15.36
CA ASN A 87 -3.89 -22.60 15.52
C ASN A 87 -3.00 -22.36 14.27
N ASN A 88 -3.30 -21.28 13.55
CA ASN A 88 -2.56 -20.84 12.35
C ASN A 88 -1.09 -20.44 12.62
N LEU A 89 -0.68 -20.31 13.88
CA LEU A 89 0.70 -19.96 14.24
C LEU A 89 1.64 -21.18 14.33
N PHE A 90 1.10 -22.39 14.46
CA PHE A 90 1.90 -23.60 14.54
C PHE A 90 1.75 -24.43 13.27
N MET A 91 2.78 -24.40 12.44
CA MET A 91 2.85 -25.14 11.18
C MET A 91 3.63 -26.44 11.39
N THR A 92 3.11 -27.57 10.92
CA THR A 92 3.77 -28.88 11.03
C THR A 92 3.97 -29.49 9.65
N TYR A 93 5.16 -30.04 9.39
CA TYR A 93 5.40 -30.86 8.21
C TYR A 93 4.79 -32.25 8.41
N GLN A 94 3.89 -32.64 7.50
CA GLN A 94 3.30 -33.98 7.45
C GLN A 94 3.79 -34.71 6.20
N GLY A 95 4.08 -36.00 6.32
CA GLY A 95 4.56 -36.86 5.23
C GLY A 95 5.65 -37.84 5.67
N PRO A 96 6.31 -38.52 4.72
CA PRO A 96 6.37 -38.23 3.28
C PRO A 96 5.18 -38.77 2.47
N TYR A 97 4.66 -37.95 1.54
CA TYR A 97 3.64 -38.34 0.57
C TYR A 97 4.23 -38.52 -0.82
N HIS A 98 3.62 -39.38 -1.64
CA HIS A 98 4.01 -39.59 -3.03
C HIS A 98 3.16 -38.76 -3.99
N ILE A 99 3.81 -38.14 -4.98
CA ILE A 99 3.13 -37.37 -6.01
C ILE A 99 2.52 -38.31 -7.05
N LEU A 100 1.19 -38.30 -7.16
CA LEU A 100 0.44 -39.16 -8.10
C LEU A 100 0.43 -38.61 -9.53
N ALA A 101 0.32 -37.29 -9.69
CA ALA A 101 0.46 -36.57 -10.94
C ALA A 101 0.77 -35.09 -10.65
N PRO A 102 1.63 -34.42 -11.43
CA PRO A 102 1.78 -32.98 -11.35
C PRO A 102 0.49 -32.29 -11.82
N MET A 103 -0.18 -31.55 -10.94
CA MET A 103 -1.22 -30.62 -11.35
C MET A 103 -0.53 -29.38 -11.93
N GLY A 104 -0.98 -28.92 -13.10
CA GLY A 104 -0.45 -27.73 -13.76
C GLY A 104 -0.51 -26.49 -12.88
N GLU A 105 0.40 -25.56 -13.19
CA GLU A 105 0.69 -24.30 -12.49
C GLU A 105 -0.58 -23.62 -11.92
N GLN A 106 -0.73 -23.65 -10.59
CA GLN A 106 -1.77 -22.87 -9.93
C GLN A 106 -1.38 -21.40 -9.97
N GLN A 107 -1.90 -20.67 -10.97
CA GLN A 107 -1.91 -19.21 -10.94
C GLN A 107 -2.79 -18.79 -9.76
N LEU A 108 -2.16 -18.43 -8.63
CA LEU A 108 -2.87 -17.72 -7.57
C LEU A 108 -3.40 -16.41 -8.18
N PRO A 109 -4.73 -16.18 -8.22
CA PRO A 109 -5.23 -14.88 -8.60
C PRO A 109 -4.76 -13.87 -7.55
N LEU A 110 -3.90 -12.94 -7.97
CA LEU A 110 -3.66 -11.72 -7.21
C LEU A 110 -5.00 -10.99 -7.16
N SER A 111 -5.68 -11.08 -6.03
CA SER A 111 -6.87 -10.27 -5.73
C SER A 111 -6.42 -8.82 -5.58
N SER A 112 -6.42 -8.08 -6.68
CA SER A 112 -6.47 -6.62 -6.67
C SER A 112 -7.92 -6.21 -6.40
N GLY A 113 -8.18 -5.70 -5.20
CA GLY A 113 -9.37 -4.93 -4.85
C GLY A 113 -9.03 -3.45 -4.76
#